data_AF-A0A7C5KLQ6-F1
#
_entry.id   AF-A0A7C5KLQ6-F1
#
_cell.length_a   1.000
_cell.length_b   1.000
_cell.length_c   1.000
_cell.angle_alpha   90.00
_cell.angle_beta   90.00
_cell.angle_gamma   90.00
#
_symmetry.space_group_name_H-M   'P 1'
#
loop_
_entity.id
_entity.type
_entity.pdbx_description
1 polymer ?
#
loop_
_entity_poly.entity_id
_entity_poly.type
_entity_poly.pdbx_seq_one_letter_code
_entity_poly.pdbx_strand_id
1 'polypeptide(L)'
;MEASMRLQHLIGGALCFSLFLCALPAQSFYVSTTGSDANAGTQAAPWRTVTHAAATATSGGTVYIAAGTYGTSGNLEGIDLSGKNLSFVGAGMGKTIIQANIGFKRSLPYRGVNRDWWGVFLVHGVSTTVNLRDMTLDANHLETGVSNLVCALYTDGAGGTIERVEMKNAGASPPNGVQGRIAFVGSGKDAANPATLHIKDCNIHDFNKAGIVLTHDGLSGSVTGCTIKGLGPVGVPLAAQNGIQLGTKGGPWTISNNVIRDIWYTPSTWNATGILLYDARNANNITNNLLVNIKTGIYHYMPNGGSATYTGNRTANCGWGMNIWSNGAVIQNNVFEADTPVWVWDNAAVTSVNIDANSYSDFRNNSGYPTKYVVPDKAGVEDLHPVTSCIGFDAATTVSLATNAAPADLVVGDFNGDGKTDFATANSGTNTVEIRFGSGGTDFTTITGKSVAVAGGPLALATGEFSGSAGLDLAVLCGDGNVYILSNNGSGTFTKGTG
;
A
#
# COMPACT_ATOMS: atom_id res chain seq x y z
N MET A 1 -68.07 -1.93 -59.46
CA MET A 1 -66.99 -2.93 -59.52
C MET A 1 -65.97 -2.51 -58.47
N GLU A 2 -65.59 -3.44 -57.62
CA GLU A 2 -65.00 -3.26 -56.29
C GLU A 2 -63.53 -2.83 -56.26
N ALA A 3 -63.09 -2.54 -55.01
CA ALA A 3 -61.77 -2.69 -54.39
C ALA A 3 -61.10 -1.34 -54.04
N SER A 4 -60.69 -0.96 -52.82
CA SER A 4 -60.36 -1.60 -51.52
C SER A 4 -58.92 -1.21 -51.11
N MET A 5 -58.82 -0.67 -49.88
CA MET A 5 -57.72 -0.78 -48.91
C MET A 5 -56.46 0.13 -48.92
N ARG A 6 -56.40 0.88 -47.79
CA ARG A 6 -55.33 1.00 -46.77
C ARG A 6 -54.15 1.95 -47.03
N LEU A 7 -54.19 3.06 -46.28
CA LEU A 7 -53.06 3.92 -45.95
C LEU A 7 -52.43 3.44 -44.63
N GLN A 8 -51.16 3.01 -44.65
CA GLN A 8 -50.35 2.75 -43.45
C GLN A 8 -49.17 3.72 -43.38
N HIS A 9 -49.08 4.40 -42.24
CA HIS A 9 -47.92 4.90 -41.51
C HIS A 9 -46.58 5.12 -42.24
N LEU A 10 -46.08 6.36 -42.23
CA LEU A 10 -44.65 6.61 -42.05
C LEU A 10 -44.44 7.72 -41.00
N ILE A 11 -43.57 7.38 -40.07
CA ILE A 11 -43.31 7.98 -38.76
C ILE A 11 -42.48 9.26 -38.91
N GLY A 12 -42.84 10.30 -38.16
CA GLY A 12 -42.06 11.53 -38.03
C GLY A 12 -40.75 11.28 -37.29
N GLY A 13 -39.63 11.53 -37.95
CA GLY A 13 -38.30 11.54 -37.34
C GLY A 13 -38.12 12.81 -36.50
N ALA A 14 -38.11 12.65 -35.18
CA ALA A 14 -37.61 13.68 -34.27
C ALA A 14 -36.08 13.74 -34.41
N LEU A 15 -35.56 14.85 -34.96
CA LEU A 15 -34.14 15.17 -34.87
C LEU A 15 -33.79 15.41 -33.40
N CYS A 16 -33.16 14.42 -32.77
CA CYS A 16 -32.50 14.56 -31.49
C CYS A 16 -31.22 15.39 -31.70
N PHE A 17 -31.30 16.71 -31.45
CA PHE A 17 -30.11 17.54 -31.26
C PHE A 17 -29.44 17.08 -29.96
N SER A 18 -28.48 16.16 -30.09
CA SER A 18 -27.53 15.87 -29.03
C SER A 18 -26.68 17.11 -28.84
N LEU A 19 -26.96 17.87 -27.77
CA LEU A 19 -26.02 18.84 -27.23
C LEU A 19 -24.77 18.05 -26.83
N PHE A 20 -23.75 18.06 -27.70
CA PHE A 20 -22.38 17.81 -27.28
C PHE A 20 -22.03 18.94 -26.31
N LEU A 21 -22.23 18.71 -25.00
CA LEU A 21 -21.50 19.48 -23.99
C LEU A 21 -20.02 19.13 -24.20
N CYS A 22 -19.34 19.95 -25.00
CA CYS A 22 -17.89 20.00 -25.00
C CYS A 22 -17.49 20.37 -23.56
N ALA A 23 -16.95 19.40 -22.82
CA ALA A 23 -16.42 19.68 -21.49
C ALA A 23 -15.34 20.74 -21.64
N LEU A 24 -15.55 21.91 -21.02
CA LEU A 24 -14.51 22.93 -20.95
C LEU A 24 -13.24 22.29 -20.35
N PRO A 25 -12.05 22.61 -20.87
CA PRO A 25 -10.81 22.09 -20.31
C PRO A 25 -10.74 22.44 -18.82
N ALA A 26 -10.36 21.46 -18.00
CA ALA A 26 -10.24 21.65 -16.56
C ALA A 26 -9.34 22.86 -16.25
N GLN A 27 -9.87 23.82 -15.51
CA GLN A 27 -9.15 25.07 -15.22
C GLN A 27 -7.93 24.77 -14.34
N SER A 28 -6.79 25.39 -14.66
CA SER A 28 -5.54 25.23 -13.92
C SER A 28 -5.27 26.45 -13.05
N PHE A 29 -4.97 26.20 -11.78
CA PHE A 29 -4.63 27.20 -10.77
C PHE A 29 -3.25 26.91 -10.19
N TYR A 30 -2.57 27.92 -9.68
CA TYR A 30 -1.18 27.80 -9.22
C TYR A 30 -1.00 28.42 -7.83
N VAL A 31 -0.29 27.70 -6.97
CA VAL A 31 0.06 28.10 -5.60
C VAL A 31 1.58 28.06 -5.42
N SER A 32 2.17 29.10 -4.84
CA SER A 32 3.61 29.21 -4.56
C SER A 32 3.84 29.92 -3.21
N THR A 33 4.87 29.52 -2.47
CA THR A 33 5.27 30.18 -1.21
C THR A 33 5.68 31.65 -1.41
N THR A 34 6.07 32.03 -2.63
CA THR A 34 6.39 33.41 -3.04
C THR A 34 5.20 34.16 -3.66
N GLY A 35 4.03 33.53 -3.73
CA GLY A 35 2.81 34.11 -4.31
C GLY A 35 2.10 35.10 -3.37
N SER A 36 0.91 35.53 -3.80
CA SER A 36 0.00 36.38 -3.02
C SER A 36 -1.44 35.95 -3.25
N ASP A 37 -2.25 35.87 -2.19
CA ASP A 37 -3.68 35.54 -2.31
C ASP A 37 -4.52 36.68 -2.91
N ALA A 38 -3.90 37.85 -3.18
CA ALA A 38 -4.48 38.89 -4.00
C ALA A 38 -4.26 38.67 -5.51
N ASN A 39 -3.43 37.69 -5.89
CA ASN A 39 -3.17 37.37 -7.30
C ASN A 39 -4.33 36.61 -7.94
N ALA A 40 -4.28 36.48 -9.28
CA ALA A 40 -5.30 35.78 -10.05
C ALA A 40 -5.20 34.23 -9.99
N GLY A 41 -4.16 33.66 -9.39
CA GLY A 41 -3.96 32.21 -9.31
C GLY A 41 -3.43 31.59 -10.62
N THR A 42 -2.86 32.41 -11.51
CA THR A 42 -2.22 31.94 -12.75
C THR A 42 -0.78 31.55 -12.50
N GLN A 43 -0.13 30.86 -13.45
CA GLN A 43 1.27 30.47 -13.30
C GLN A 43 2.22 31.67 -13.12
N ALA A 44 1.94 32.79 -13.79
CA ALA A 44 2.74 34.02 -13.69
C ALA A 44 2.43 34.84 -12.42
N ALA A 45 1.22 34.68 -11.86
CA ALA A 45 0.78 35.35 -10.65
C ALA A 45 0.06 34.33 -9.73
N PRO A 46 0.83 33.43 -9.08
CA PRO A 46 0.25 32.36 -8.28
C PRO A 46 -0.31 32.88 -6.95
N TRP A 47 -1.29 32.16 -6.41
CA TRP A 47 -1.74 32.35 -5.03
C TRP A 47 -0.65 31.94 -4.04
N ARG A 48 -0.78 32.41 -2.79
CA ARG A 48 0.18 32.11 -1.73
C ARG A 48 -0.19 30.86 -0.94
N THR A 49 -1.47 30.70 -0.61
CA THR A 49 -1.95 29.66 0.30
C THR A 49 -2.76 28.59 -0.41
N VAL A 50 -2.69 27.36 0.08
CA VAL A 50 -3.48 26.24 -0.43
C VAL A 50 -4.94 26.39 0.01
N THR A 51 -5.17 26.94 1.20
CA THR A 51 -6.50 27.25 1.73
C THR A 51 -7.24 28.27 0.86
N HIS A 52 -6.56 29.32 0.39
CA HIS A 52 -7.18 30.25 -0.57
C HIS A 52 -7.54 29.53 -1.87
N ALA A 53 -6.66 28.66 -2.38
CA ALA A 53 -6.96 27.89 -3.58
C ALA A 53 -8.20 26.99 -3.39
N ALA A 54 -8.31 26.27 -2.27
CA ALA A 54 -9.49 25.48 -1.95
C ALA A 54 -10.78 26.32 -1.87
N ALA A 55 -10.69 27.54 -1.32
CA ALA A 55 -11.83 28.46 -1.19
C ALA A 55 -12.23 29.15 -2.50
N THR A 56 -11.29 29.43 -3.39
CA THR A 56 -11.49 30.29 -4.57
C THR A 56 -11.55 29.51 -5.88
N ALA A 57 -10.83 28.40 -6.01
CA ALA A 57 -10.81 27.61 -7.24
C ALA A 57 -12.20 27.08 -7.60
N THR A 58 -12.46 27.02 -8.91
CA THR A 58 -13.69 26.50 -9.48
C THR A 58 -13.70 24.98 -9.45
N SER A 59 -14.85 24.39 -9.09
CA SER A 59 -15.04 22.94 -9.07
C SER A 59 -14.77 22.34 -10.46
N GLY A 60 -14.09 21.19 -10.51
CA GLY A 60 -13.52 20.58 -11.70
C GLY A 60 -12.09 21.04 -12.02
N GLY A 61 -11.56 22.05 -11.32
CA GLY A 61 -10.22 22.59 -11.52
C GLY A 61 -9.10 21.73 -10.92
N THR A 62 -7.88 21.99 -11.39
CA THR A 62 -6.63 21.45 -10.86
C THR A 62 -5.77 22.56 -10.28
N VAL A 63 -5.34 22.41 -9.03
CA VAL A 63 -4.44 23.30 -8.32
C VAL A 63 -3.04 22.68 -8.31
N TYR A 64 -2.11 23.31 -9.02
CA TYR A 64 -0.69 22.96 -9.02
C TYR A 64 0.02 23.73 -7.90
N ILE A 65 0.66 23.00 -7.00
CA ILE A 65 1.34 23.55 -5.83
C ILE A 65 2.84 23.40 -6.05
N ALA A 66 3.55 24.52 -6.05
CA ALA A 66 5.00 24.53 -6.19
C ALA A 66 5.70 23.82 -5.01
N ALA A 67 6.99 23.55 -5.16
CA ALA A 67 7.81 23.06 -4.05
C ALA A 67 7.88 24.13 -2.95
N GLY A 68 7.82 23.68 -1.70
CA GLY A 68 7.81 24.54 -0.54
C GLY A 68 7.02 23.94 0.63
N THR A 69 7.14 24.59 1.79
CA THR A 69 6.36 24.26 2.98
C THR A 69 5.27 25.30 3.17
N TYR A 70 4.03 24.82 3.25
CA TYR A 70 2.82 25.61 3.45
C TYR A 70 2.26 25.30 4.85
N GLY A 71 1.75 26.32 5.56
CA GLY A 71 1.25 26.15 6.94
C GLY A 71 2.18 26.61 8.06
N THR A 72 3.25 27.35 7.76
CA THR A 72 4.16 27.92 8.80
C THR A 72 3.59 29.19 9.43
N SER A 73 3.93 29.46 10.69
CA SER A 73 3.49 30.61 11.52
C SER A 73 3.20 31.88 10.71
N GLY A 74 1.91 32.23 10.58
CA GLY A 74 1.42 33.42 9.87
C GLY A 74 0.66 33.13 8.56
N ASN A 75 0.82 31.95 7.95
CA ASN A 75 0.03 31.48 6.80
C ASN A 75 -0.75 30.24 7.22
N LEU A 76 -1.94 30.48 7.75
CA LEU A 76 -2.70 29.44 8.40
C LEU A 76 -3.34 28.49 7.35
N GLU A 77 -2.92 27.22 7.27
CA GLU A 77 -3.51 26.18 6.40
C GLU A 77 -4.49 25.23 7.11
N GLY A 78 -5.65 25.00 6.49
CA GLY A 78 -6.65 24.03 6.88
C GLY A 78 -7.62 23.83 5.73
N ILE A 79 -7.52 22.69 5.04
CA ILE A 79 -8.11 22.55 3.72
C ILE A 79 -9.44 21.80 3.82
N ASP A 80 -10.52 22.55 3.67
CA ASP A 80 -11.88 22.03 3.61
C ASP A 80 -12.36 21.99 2.15
N LEU A 81 -12.56 20.78 1.63
CA LEU A 81 -13.04 20.58 0.26
C LEU A 81 -14.54 20.25 0.20
N SER A 82 -15.28 20.43 1.30
CA SER A 82 -16.67 19.99 1.37
C SER A 82 -17.53 20.64 0.27
N GLY A 83 -18.09 19.82 -0.62
CA GLY A 83 -18.90 20.27 -1.76
C GLY A 83 -18.12 20.78 -2.98
N LYS A 84 -16.78 20.62 -3.00
CA LYS A 84 -15.92 21.06 -4.11
C LYS A 84 -15.09 19.92 -4.68
N ASN A 85 -15.20 19.71 -5.99
CA ASN A 85 -14.39 18.72 -6.71
C ASN A 85 -13.12 19.40 -7.21
N LEU A 86 -12.00 19.18 -6.53
CA LEU A 86 -10.73 19.77 -6.92
C LEU A 86 -9.64 18.70 -6.94
N SER A 87 -8.69 18.86 -7.85
CA SER A 87 -7.45 18.08 -7.86
C SER A 87 -6.30 18.95 -7.37
N PHE A 88 -5.46 18.41 -6.50
CA PHE A 88 -4.25 19.08 -6.02
C PHE A 88 -3.03 18.25 -6.40
N VAL A 89 -2.09 18.89 -7.08
CA VAL A 89 -0.87 18.26 -7.58
C VAL A 89 0.33 19.03 -7.06
N GLY A 90 1.15 18.39 -6.22
CA GLY A 90 2.41 18.95 -5.73
C GLY A 90 3.58 18.66 -6.66
N ALA A 91 4.76 19.15 -6.29
CA ALA A 91 6.02 18.93 -7.01
C ALA A 91 6.71 17.60 -6.65
N GLY A 92 6.15 16.82 -5.71
CA GLY A 92 6.66 15.54 -5.23
C GLY A 92 6.59 15.40 -3.70
N MET A 93 6.56 14.15 -3.22
CA MET A 93 6.75 13.81 -1.81
C MET A 93 8.06 14.42 -1.29
N GLY A 94 8.03 15.04 -0.12
CA GLY A 94 9.16 15.75 0.50
C GLY A 94 9.51 17.10 -0.13
N LYS A 95 8.89 17.47 -1.26
CA LYS A 95 9.11 18.76 -1.95
C LYS A 95 7.98 19.74 -1.69
N THR A 96 6.74 19.31 -1.88
CA THR A 96 5.55 20.09 -1.52
C THR A 96 5.03 19.55 -0.20
N ILE A 97 5.18 20.32 0.88
CA ILE A 97 4.81 19.92 2.24
C ILE A 97 3.68 20.82 2.71
N ILE A 98 2.54 20.23 3.06
CA ILE A 98 1.39 20.94 3.60
C ILE A 98 1.24 20.55 5.07
N GLN A 99 1.41 21.54 5.95
CA GLN A 99 1.20 21.44 7.38
C GLN A 99 -0.12 22.13 7.72
N ALA A 100 -0.94 21.52 8.57
CA ALA A 100 -2.11 22.23 9.10
C ALA A 100 -1.76 23.06 10.33
N ASN A 101 -2.59 24.07 10.59
CA ASN A 101 -2.40 24.91 11.76
C ASN A 101 -2.77 24.22 13.05
N ILE A 102 -2.11 24.69 14.11
CA ILE A 102 -2.64 24.65 15.45
C ILE A 102 -4.02 25.33 15.47
N GLY A 103 -5.07 24.56 15.73
CA GLY A 103 -6.43 25.04 15.95
C GLY A 103 -7.43 24.70 14.86
N PHE A 104 -6.97 24.27 13.67
CA PHE A 104 -7.88 23.96 12.57
C PHE A 104 -8.60 22.62 12.82
N LYS A 105 -9.93 22.70 12.90
CA LYS A 105 -10.80 21.53 13.04
C LYS A 105 -12.14 21.72 12.34
N ARG A 106 -12.78 20.62 11.97
CA ARG A 106 -14.19 20.57 11.57
C ARG A 106 -14.94 19.54 12.39
N SER A 107 -16.17 19.88 12.77
CA SER A 107 -17.09 18.91 13.38
C SER A 107 -17.75 18.14 12.24
N LEU A 108 -17.31 16.90 12.01
CA LEU A 108 -17.77 16.07 10.89
C LEU A 108 -18.37 14.75 11.39
N PRO A 109 -19.31 14.16 10.65
CA PRO A 109 -19.92 12.90 11.03
C PRO A 109 -18.88 11.77 11.10
N TYR A 110 -18.92 10.98 12.16
CA TYR A 110 -18.20 9.71 12.29
C TYR A 110 -19.03 8.75 13.13
N ARG A 111 -19.39 7.58 12.58
CA ARG A 111 -20.25 6.59 13.27
C ARG A 111 -21.61 7.16 13.71
N GLY A 112 -22.19 8.03 12.89
CA GLY A 112 -23.51 8.63 13.16
C GLY A 112 -23.53 9.73 14.20
N VAL A 113 -22.36 10.17 14.70
CA VAL A 113 -22.22 11.33 15.60
C VAL A 113 -21.18 12.30 15.07
N ASN A 114 -21.39 13.61 15.26
CA ASN A 114 -20.39 14.60 14.89
C ASN A 114 -19.24 14.59 15.89
N ARG A 115 -18.01 14.56 15.38
CA ARG A 115 -16.78 14.65 16.18
C ARG A 115 -15.84 15.66 15.56
N ASP A 116 -15.01 16.26 16.41
CA ASP A 116 -14.04 17.25 15.97
C ASP A 116 -12.81 16.57 15.36
N TRP A 117 -12.66 16.75 14.05
CA TRP A 117 -11.54 16.26 13.25
C TRP A 117 -10.52 17.37 13.04
N TRP A 118 -9.28 17.04 13.37
CA TRP A 118 -8.12 17.90 13.19
C TRP A 118 -7.28 17.27 12.08
N GLY A 119 -7.10 17.97 10.97
CA GLY A 119 -6.31 17.43 9.87
C GLY A 119 -5.88 18.43 8.83
N VAL A 120 -4.98 17.99 7.95
CA VAL A 120 -4.45 18.82 6.86
C VAL A 120 -5.51 19.03 5.80
N PHE A 121 -6.09 17.93 5.33
CA PHE A 121 -7.25 17.92 4.45
C PHE A 121 -8.45 17.28 5.15
N LEU A 122 -9.57 17.99 5.14
CA LEU A 122 -10.86 17.53 5.64
C LEU A 122 -11.85 17.61 4.48
N VAL A 123 -12.43 16.47 4.10
CA VAL A 123 -13.29 16.36 2.93
C VAL A 123 -14.61 15.72 3.35
N HIS A 124 -15.72 16.42 3.14
CA HIS A 124 -17.04 15.90 3.47
C HIS A 124 -18.06 16.17 2.36
N GLY A 125 -18.85 15.15 2.03
CA GLY A 125 -20.03 15.27 1.18
C GLY A 125 -20.07 14.28 0.03
N VAL A 126 -21.27 13.78 -0.25
CA VAL A 126 -21.57 12.67 -1.19
C VAL A 126 -21.27 12.94 -2.67
N SER A 127 -21.09 14.21 -3.04
CA SER A 127 -20.75 14.65 -4.39
C SER A 127 -19.34 15.20 -4.49
N THR A 128 -18.55 15.05 -3.43
CA THR A 128 -17.19 15.57 -3.32
C THR A 128 -16.19 14.49 -3.70
N THR A 129 -15.21 14.86 -4.52
CA THR A 129 -14.07 14.04 -4.89
C THR A 129 -12.81 14.68 -4.35
N VAL A 130 -11.94 13.85 -3.79
CA VAL A 130 -10.60 14.26 -3.34
C VAL A 130 -9.56 13.62 -4.24
N ASN A 131 -8.83 14.46 -4.98
CA ASN A 131 -7.74 14.00 -5.81
C ASN A 131 -6.45 14.67 -5.35
N LEU A 132 -5.59 13.93 -4.67
CA LEU A 132 -4.30 14.42 -4.17
C LEU A 132 -3.17 13.64 -4.81
N ARG A 133 -2.16 14.36 -5.29
CA ARG A 133 -1.03 13.77 -6.00
C ARG A 133 0.29 14.46 -5.68
N ASP A 134 1.36 13.68 -5.53
CA ASP A 134 2.75 14.17 -5.52
C ASP A 134 3.05 15.21 -4.40
N MET A 135 2.71 14.90 -3.14
CA MET A 135 2.91 15.85 -2.02
C MET A 135 3.12 15.13 -0.67
N THR A 136 3.48 15.90 0.36
CA THR A 136 3.51 15.47 1.75
C THR A 136 2.44 16.20 2.56
N LEU A 137 1.61 15.43 3.27
CA LEU A 137 0.72 15.91 4.31
C LEU A 137 1.37 15.64 5.66
N ASP A 138 1.78 16.72 6.32
CA ASP A 138 2.47 16.66 7.60
C ASP A 138 1.51 17.08 8.72
N ALA A 139 1.06 16.09 9.50
CA ALA A 139 0.15 16.30 10.62
C ALA A 139 0.86 16.83 11.88
N ASN A 140 2.17 17.10 11.79
CA ASN A 140 2.92 17.78 12.84
C ASN A 140 2.27 19.15 13.13
N HIS A 141 2.22 19.54 14.41
CA HIS A 141 1.61 20.78 14.89
C HIS A 141 0.06 20.86 14.94
N LEU A 142 -0.67 19.76 14.77
CA LEU A 142 -2.13 19.75 14.97
C LEU A 142 -2.59 19.80 16.45
N GLU A 143 -1.67 19.80 17.43
CA GLU A 143 -2.02 19.53 18.83
C GLU A 143 -2.11 20.77 19.75
N THR A 144 -3.28 20.93 20.38
CA THR A 144 -3.43 21.38 21.79
C THR A 144 -4.53 20.53 22.46
N GLY A 145 -4.20 19.39 23.09
CA GLY A 145 -5.13 18.64 23.96
C GLY A 145 -5.32 17.13 23.67
N VAL A 146 -5.75 16.36 24.68
CA VAL A 146 -5.69 14.88 24.81
C VAL A 146 -6.86 14.07 24.22
N SER A 147 -7.80 14.67 23.46
CA SER A 147 -9.06 14.00 23.07
C SER A 147 -9.42 14.06 21.58
N ASN A 148 -8.51 14.49 20.72
CA ASN A 148 -8.85 14.90 19.35
C ASN A 148 -8.65 13.78 18.31
N LEU A 149 -9.55 13.70 17.32
CA LEU A 149 -9.37 12.87 16.13
C LEU A 149 -8.40 13.56 15.17
N VAL A 150 -7.11 13.34 15.41
CA VAL A 150 -6.03 13.89 14.58
C VAL A 150 -5.77 12.96 13.39
N CYS A 151 -5.66 13.54 12.19
CA CYS A 151 -5.27 12.84 10.97
C CYS A 151 -4.56 13.75 9.97
N ALA A 152 -3.83 13.17 9.00
CA ALA A 152 -3.33 13.96 7.88
C ALA A 152 -4.45 14.23 6.87
N LEU A 153 -5.28 13.21 6.59
CA LEU A 153 -6.42 13.29 5.68
C LEU A 153 -7.66 12.64 6.31
N TYR A 154 -8.79 13.34 6.21
CA TYR A 154 -10.11 12.81 6.52
C TYR A 154 -11.04 12.90 5.31
N THR A 155 -11.75 11.82 5.00
CA THR A 155 -12.83 11.81 4.02
C THR A 155 -14.11 11.21 4.60
N ASP A 156 -15.25 11.83 4.31
CA ASP A 156 -16.58 11.32 4.66
C ASP A 156 -17.56 11.45 3.49
N GLY A 157 -18.04 10.30 2.99
CA GLY A 157 -18.89 10.20 1.81
C GLY A 157 -18.22 10.62 0.50
N ALA A 158 -16.91 10.85 0.50
CA ALA A 158 -16.15 11.35 -0.64
C ALA A 158 -15.28 10.25 -1.28
N GLY A 159 -15.33 10.16 -2.60
CA GLY A 159 -14.47 9.29 -3.41
C GLY A 159 -13.25 10.03 -3.97
N GLY A 160 -12.50 9.38 -4.86
CA GLY A 160 -11.39 10.00 -5.58
C GLY A 160 -10.11 9.17 -5.56
N THR A 161 -8.97 9.84 -5.80
CA THR A 161 -7.66 9.17 -5.87
C THR A 161 -6.61 9.91 -5.05
N ILE A 162 -5.90 9.17 -4.21
CA ILE A 162 -4.73 9.64 -3.45
C ILE A 162 -3.52 8.87 -3.98
N GLU A 163 -2.60 9.56 -4.63
CA GLU A 163 -1.52 8.92 -5.38
C GLU A 163 -0.17 9.57 -5.08
N ARG A 164 0.85 8.78 -4.70
CA ARG A 164 2.19 9.30 -4.35
C ARG A 164 2.12 10.44 -3.34
N VAL A 165 1.35 10.23 -2.28
CA VAL A 165 1.23 11.14 -1.15
C VAL A 165 1.96 10.55 0.05
N GLU A 166 2.82 11.35 0.66
CA GLU A 166 3.40 11.03 1.97
C GLU A 166 2.46 11.55 3.06
N MET A 167 2.12 10.73 4.05
CA MET A 167 1.35 11.15 5.23
C MET A 167 2.13 10.77 6.48
N LYS A 168 2.46 11.76 7.31
CA LYS A 168 3.33 11.55 8.46
C LYS A 168 2.96 12.38 9.67
N ASN A 169 3.60 12.05 10.79
CA ASN A 169 3.51 12.76 12.06
C ASN A 169 2.09 12.87 12.60
N ALA A 170 1.27 11.85 12.37
CA ALA A 170 -0.02 11.74 13.01
C ALA A 170 0.17 11.29 14.48
N GLY A 171 0.82 12.13 15.31
CA GLY A 171 0.78 12.03 16.78
C GLY A 171 1.91 12.69 17.60
N ALA A 172 1.56 13.35 18.72
CA ALA A 172 2.35 13.47 19.95
C ALA A 172 1.54 13.90 21.22
N SER A 173 1.23 12.98 22.17
CA SER A 173 0.98 13.17 23.66
C SER A 173 -0.27 12.48 24.29
N PRO A 174 -0.19 11.81 25.45
CA PRO A 174 -0.42 10.37 25.63
C PRO A 174 -1.81 9.82 25.22
N PRO A 175 -1.91 8.52 24.92
CA PRO A 175 -3.17 7.88 24.53
C PRO A 175 -3.99 7.48 25.76
N ASN A 176 -5.26 7.86 25.73
CA ASN A 176 -6.27 7.50 26.74
C ASN A 176 -7.29 6.48 26.20
N GLY A 177 -6.89 5.68 25.19
CA GLY A 177 -7.77 4.67 24.58
C GLY A 177 -8.82 5.21 23.60
N VAL A 178 -8.86 6.53 23.34
CA VAL A 178 -9.76 7.13 22.34
C VAL A 178 -9.19 6.95 20.93
N GLN A 179 -10.05 6.59 19.96
CA GLN A 179 -9.70 6.57 18.54
C GLN A 179 -9.28 7.99 18.11
N GLY A 180 -8.02 8.17 17.72
CA GLY A 180 -7.42 9.42 17.24
C GLY A 180 -5.96 9.14 16.86
N ARG A 181 -5.33 10.02 16.07
CA ARG A 181 -3.95 9.85 15.55
C ARG A 181 -3.81 8.77 14.50
N ILE A 182 -4.60 8.94 13.45
CA ILE A 182 -4.67 8.04 12.30
C ILE A 182 -4.14 8.82 11.10
N ALA A 183 -3.19 8.32 10.33
CA ALA A 183 -2.67 9.10 9.20
C ALA A 183 -3.77 9.40 8.17
N PHE A 184 -4.58 8.39 7.82
CA PHE A 184 -5.70 8.54 6.91
C PHE A 184 -6.98 7.86 7.39
N VAL A 185 -8.10 8.59 7.37
CA VAL A 185 -9.44 8.04 7.64
C VAL A 185 -10.35 8.27 6.45
N GLY A 186 -10.90 7.19 5.90
CA GLY A 186 -11.99 7.20 4.94
C GLY A 186 -13.27 6.63 5.55
N SER A 187 -14.34 7.41 5.52
CA SER A 187 -15.66 7.04 6.00
C SER A 187 -16.67 7.07 4.85
N GLY A 188 -17.44 6.01 4.69
CA GLY A 188 -18.65 6.02 3.87
C GLY A 188 -19.77 6.78 4.57
N LYS A 189 -20.67 7.37 3.79
CA LYS A 189 -21.87 8.01 4.36
C LYS A 189 -22.93 6.97 4.66
N ASP A 190 -23.39 6.26 3.63
CA ASP A 190 -24.38 5.18 3.69
C ASP A 190 -24.42 4.43 2.35
N ALA A 191 -25.12 3.29 2.32
CA ALA A 191 -25.21 2.44 1.13
C ALA A 191 -25.97 3.09 -0.05
N ALA A 192 -26.79 4.11 0.20
CA ALA A 192 -27.51 4.82 -0.86
C ALA A 192 -26.65 5.91 -1.52
N ASN A 193 -25.52 6.26 -0.91
CA ASN A 193 -24.58 7.27 -1.40
C ASN A 193 -23.18 6.65 -1.56
N PRO A 194 -22.98 5.80 -2.59
CA PRO A 194 -21.72 5.10 -2.79
C PRO A 194 -20.60 6.05 -3.22
N ALA A 195 -19.40 5.80 -2.70
CA ALA A 195 -18.16 6.48 -3.07
C ALA A 195 -17.04 5.45 -3.26
N THR A 196 -16.17 5.73 -4.22
CA THR A 196 -15.00 4.87 -4.53
C THR A 196 -13.72 5.66 -4.30
N LEU A 197 -12.81 5.10 -3.52
CA LEU A 197 -11.54 5.73 -3.19
C LEU A 197 -10.36 4.83 -3.53
N HIS A 198 -9.37 5.39 -4.23
CA HIS A 198 -8.15 4.67 -4.58
C HIS A 198 -6.94 5.31 -3.91
N ILE A 199 -6.23 4.55 -3.08
CA ILE A 199 -4.96 4.95 -2.46
C ILE A 199 -3.84 4.16 -3.14
N LYS A 200 -2.90 4.88 -3.77
CA LYS A 200 -1.86 4.29 -4.64
C LYS A 200 -0.49 4.86 -4.35
N ASP A 201 0.51 3.99 -4.22
CA ASP A 201 1.93 4.37 -4.13
C ASP A 201 2.22 5.42 -3.03
N CYS A 202 1.43 5.39 -1.94
CA CYS A 202 1.55 6.33 -0.85
C CYS A 202 2.55 5.84 0.21
N ASN A 203 3.20 6.77 0.90
CA ASN A 203 4.09 6.48 2.01
C ASN A 203 3.49 7.01 3.31
N ILE A 204 3.05 6.10 4.19
CA ILE A 204 2.30 6.44 5.40
C ILE A 204 3.10 5.98 6.61
N HIS A 205 3.52 6.91 7.45
CA HIS A 205 4.38 6.57 8.57
C HIS A 205 4.21 7.51 9.76
N ASP A 206 4.90 7.21 10.86
CA ASP A 206 4.87 8.02 12.09
C ASP A 206 3.45 8.31 12.63
N PHE A 207 2.60 7.28 12.61
CA PHE A 207 1.25 7.31 13.18
C PHE A 207 1.18 6.55 14.51
N ASN A 208 0.31 7.02 15.41
CA ASN A 208 0.17 6.41 16.72
C ASN A 208 -0.88 5.28 16.74
N LYS A 209 -2.07 5.48 16.15
CA LYS A 209 -3.18 4.51 16.25
C LYS A 209 -3.34 3.65 15.00
N ALA A 210 -3.40 4.27 13.83
CA ALA A 210 -3.49 3.52 12.59
C ALA A 210 -2.89 4.28 11.40
N GLY A 211 -2.39 3.55 10.41
CA GLY A 211 -1.99 4.13 9.14
C GLY A 211 -3.24 4.54 8.36
N ILE A 212 -4.05 3.56 8.00
CA ILE A 212 -5.28 3.75 7.24
C ILE A 212 -6.46 3.14 7.99
N VAL A 213 -7.57 3.88 8.10
CA VAL A 213 -8.87 3.37 8.56
C VAL A 213 -9.92 3.62 7.49
N LEU A 214 -10.58 2.55 7.03
CA LEU A 214 -11.64 2.60 6.01
C LEU A 214 -12.90 1.98 6.61
N THR A 215 -14.00 2.71 6.70
CA THR A 215 -15.16 2.28 7.50
C THR A 215 -16.49 2.81 6.95
N HIS A 216 -17.61 2.26 7.45
CA HIS A 216 -18.99 2.61 7.13
C HIS A 216 -19.47 2.19 5.74
N ASP A 217 -20.81 2.06 5.65
CA ASP A 217 -21.52 1.69 4.43
C ASP A 217 -21.25 2.68 3.30
N GLY A 218 -21.21 2.16 2.07
CA GLY A 218 -21.12 2.98 0.85
C GLY A 218 -19.70 3.38 0.44
N LEU A 219 -18.66 3.06 1.21
CA LEU A 219 -17.27 3.30 0.77
C LEU A 219 -16.58 2.02 0.33
N SER A 220 -16.03 2.06 -0.88
CA SER A 220 -15.30 0.95 -1.52
C SER A 220 -14.03 1.46 -2.21
N GLY A 221 -13.20 0.54 -2.71
CA GLY A 221 -12.08 0.90 -3.58
C GLY A 221 -10.83 0.06 -3.36
N SER A 222 -9.66 0.69 -3.42
CA SER A 222 -8.38 -0.02 -3.35
C SER A 222 -7.30 0.70 -2.56
N VAL A 223 -6.42 -0.07 -1.91
CA VAL A 223 -5.13 0.37 -1.37
C VAL A 223 -4.04 -0.47 -2.01
N THR A 224 -3.19 0.16 -2.84
CA THR A 224 -2.21 -0.57 -3.65
C THR A 224 -0.84 0.10 -3.68
N GLY A 225 0.24 -0.70 -3.62
CA GLY A 225 1.61 -0.19 -3.77
C GLY A 225 2.07 0.70 -2.62
N CYS A 226 1.34 0.75 -1.51
CA CYS A 226 1.64 1.67 -0.41
C CYS A 226 2.66 1.05 0.55
N THR A 227 3.51 1.92 1.12
CA THR A 227 4.35 1.58 2.28
C THR A 227 3.72 2.16 3.53
N ILE A 228 3.46 1.32 4.54
CA ILE A 228 2.82 1.70 5.79
C ILE A 228 3.71 1.26 6.95
N LYS A 229 4.22 2.22 7.72
CA LYS A 229 5.16 1.96 8.81
C LYS A 229 4.66 2.55 10.12
N GLY A 230 4.48 1.70 11.13
CA GLY A 230 4.17 2.16 12.48
C GLY A 230 5.37 2.79 13.18
N LEU A 231 5.16 3.27 14.41
CA LEU A 231 6.25 3.74 15.28
C LEU A 231 7.13 2.60 15.84
N GLY A 232 6.74 1.34 15.64
CA GLY A 232 7.40 0.20 16.25
C GLY A 232 7.20 0.14 17.77
N PRO A 233 8.02 -0.65 18.49
CA PRO A 233 7.94 -0.75 19.94
C PRO A 233 8.28 0.60 20.58
N VAL A 234 7.28 1.25 21.16
CA VAL A 234 7.48 2.49 21.92
C VAL A 234 7.31 2.25 23.43
N GLY A 235 8.15 2.89 24.24
CA GLY A 235 8.19 2.74 25.70
C GLY A 235 7.05 3.42 26.46
N VAL A 236 6.00 3.87 25.78
CA VAL A 236 4.81 4.49 26.38
C VAL A 236 3.60 3.58 26.21
N PRO A 237 2.67 3.52 27.18
CA PRO A 237 1.45 2.74 27.01
C PRO A 237 0.65 3.35 25.87
N LEU A 238 0.61 2.70 24.71
CA LEU A 238 -0.21 3.10 23.57
C LEU A 238 -1.61 2.43 23.57
N ALA A 239 -2.46 2.78 22.61
CA ALA A 239 -3.51 1.87 22.16
C ALA A 239 -2.97 1.05 20.97
N ALA A 240 -3.47 -0.16 20.74
CA ALA A 240 -2.99 -1.04 19.67
C ALA A 240 -2.88 -0.34 18.30
N GLN A 241 -1.71 -0.44 17.66
CA GLN A 241 -1.43 0.10 16.33
C GLN A 241 -2.01 -0.80 15.24
N ASN A 242 -2.61 -0.21 14.21
CA ASN A 242 -3.03 -0.93 13.02
C ASN A 242 -2.36 -0.37 11.76
N GLY A 243 -1.89 -1.21 10.85
CA GLY A 243 -1.43 -0.74 9.54
C GLY A 243 -2.63 -0.24 8.72
N ILE A 244 -3.46 -1.18 8.28
CA ILE A 244 -4.73 -0.93 7.60
C ILE A 244 -5.85 -1.55 8.43
N GLN A 245 -6.89 -0.77 8.72
CA GLN A 245 -8.10 -1.25 9.36
C GLN A 245 -9.30 -1.05 8.45
N LEU A 246 -9.95 -2.16 8.09
CA LEU A 246 -11.28 -2.18 7.49
C LEU A 246 -12.31 -2.29 8.61
N GLY A 247 -13.01 -1.20 8.89
CA GLY A 247 -14.00 -1.07 9.96
C GLY A 247 -15.40 -1.51 9.56
N THR A 248 -16.32 -1.38 10.52
CA THR A 248 -17.70 -1.84 10.44
C THR A 248 -18.38 -1.42 9.13
N LYS A 249 -18.86 -2.42 8.39
CA LYS A 249 -19.54 -2.29 7.08
C LYS A 249 -18.76 -1.60 5.95
N GLY A 250 -17.46 -1.38 6.11
CA GLY A 250 -16.62 -0.89 5.02
C GLY A 250 -16.51 -1.91 3.87
N GLY A 251 -16.34 -1.44 2.64
CA GLY A 251 -16.00 -2.24 1.47
C GLY A 251 -17.10 -2.36 0.41
N PRO A 252 -16.85 -3.15 -0.66
CA PRO A 252 -15.70 -4.03 -0.84
C PRO A 252 -14.37 -3.28 -1.05
N TRP A 253 -13.27 -3.85 -0.55
CA TRP A 253 -11.92 -3.31 -0.72
C TRP A 253 -10.98 -4.33 -1.38
N THR A 254 -10.11 -3.83 -2.25
CA THR A 254 -8.91 -4.55 -2.70
C THR A 254 -7.68 -3.97 -2.02
N ILE A 255 -7.02 -4.74 -1.17
CA ILE A 255 -5.79 -4.35 -0.47
C ILE A 255 -4.66 -5.18 -1.07
N SER A 256 -3.82 -4.57 -1.90
CA SER A 256 -2.83 -5.34 -2.68
C SER A 256 -1.44 -4.74 -2.82
N ASN A 257 -0.42 -5.59 -2.89
CA ASN A 257 0.96 -5.17 -3.16
C ASN A 257 1.47 -4.08 -2.19
N ASN A 258 1.03 -4.10 -0.94
CA ASN A 258 1.47 -3.15 0.08
C ASN A 258 2.59 -3.75 0.93
N VAL A 259 3.47 -2.89 1.44
CA VAL A 259 4.46 -3.23 2.46
C VAL A 259 4.02 -2.61 3.78
N ILE A 260 3.65 -3.44 4.74
CA ILE A 260 3.21 -3.01 6.08
C ILE A 260 4.23 -3.51 7.09
N ARG A 261 4.77 -2.62 7.92
CA ARG A 261 5.84 -3.02 8.84
C ARG A 261 5.93 -2.22 10.12
N ASP A 262 6.65 -2.79 11.07
CA ASP A 262 6.98 -2.17 12.35
C ASP A 262 5.71 -1.71 13.10
N ILE A 263 4.68 -2.55 13.05
CA ILE A 263 3.40 -2.33 13.73
C ILE A 263 3.47 -3.06 15.06
N TRP A 264 3.64 -2.31 16.15
CA TRP A 264 3.95 -2.92 17.44
C TRP A 264 3.15 -2.31 18.58
N TYR A 265 3.17 -3.01 19.71
CA TYR A 265 2.50 -2.56 20.90
C TYR A 265 3.00 -3.19 22.22
N THR A 266 3.02 -2.37 23.27
CA THR A 266 3.41 -2.69 24.67
C THR A 266 2.48 -1.90 25.61
N PRO A 267 1.80 -2.45 26.65
CA PRO A 267 1.74 -3.83 27.18
C PRO A 267 0.30 -4.44 27.26
N SER A 268 -0.72 -3.90 26.59
CA SER A 268 -2.13 -4.34 26.78
C SER A 268 -2.57 -5.64 26.07
N THR A 269 -3.74 -6.09 26.50
CA THR A 269 -4.58 -7.18 25.99
C THR A 269 -5.06 -6.99 24.54
N TRP A 270 -4.91 -5.81 23.95
CA TRP A 270 -5.31 -5.54 22.56
C TRP A 270 -4.19 -5.89 21.57
N ASN A 271 -4.59 -6.32 20.37
CA ASN A 271 -3.67 -6.82 19.37
C ASN A 271 -3.33 -5.76 18.31
N ALA A 272 -2.04 -5.47 18.14
CA ALA A 272 -1.57 -4.60 17.07
C ALA A 272 -1.48 -5.40 15.78
N THR A 273 -2.04 -4.86 14.70
CA THR A 273 -2.34 -5.64 13.50
C THR A 273 -1.82 -4.98 12.24
N GLY A 274 -1.21 -5.74 11.34
CA GLY A 274 -0.86 -5.24 10.02
C GLY A 274 -2.10 -4.90 9.21
N ILE A 275 -2.97 -5.89 8.97
CA ILE A 275 -4.28 -5.72 8.33
C ILE A 275 -5.38 -6.25 9.25
N LEU A 276 -6.24 -5.35 9.74
CA LEU A 276 -7.37 -5.66 10.60
C LEU A 276 -8.69 -5.57 9.82
N LEU A 277 -9.42 -6.67 9.72
CA LEU A 277 -10.81 -6.68 9.33
C LEU A 277 -11.67 -6.72 10.59
N TYR A 278 -12.31 -5.59 10.88
CA TYR A 278 -13.15 -5.39 12.05
C TYR A 278 -14.59 -5.12 11.60
N ASP A 279 -15.32 -6.21 11.41
CA ASP A 279 -16.72 -6.23 10.98
C ASP A 279 -16.92 -5.59 9.60
N ALA A 280 -15.95 -5.79 8.70
CA ALA A 280 -15.94 -5.32 7.32
C ALA A 280 -16.83 -6.19 6.43
N ARG A 281 -18.15 -6.13 6.64
CA ARG A 281 -19.18 -7.10 6.17
C ARG A 281 -19.34 -7.28 4.65
N ASN A 282 -18.47 -6.72 3.83
CA ASN A 282 -18.45 -6.87 2.38
C ASN A 282 -17.42 -7.89 1.94
N ALA A 283 -17.46 -8.32 0.68
CA ALA A 283 -16.46 -9.21 0.10
C ALA A 283 -15.14 -8.44 -0.14
N ASN A 284 -14.15 -8.64 0.74
CA ASN A 284 -12.85 -7.97 0.62
C ASN A 284 -11.80 -8.90 0.00
N ASN A 285 -10.86 -8.34 -0.75
CA ASN A 285 -9.74 -9.08 -1.34
C ASN A 285 -8.40 -8.51 -0.82
N ILE A 286 -7.61 -9.35 -0.15
CA ILE A 286 -6.35 -9.01 0.48
C ILE A 286 -5.27 -9.83 -0.22
N THR A 287 -4.47 -9.22 -1.08
CA THR A 287 -3.63 -9.97 -2.04
C THR A 287 -2.19 -9.47 -2.09
N ASN A 288 -1.21 -10.36 -2.05
CA ASN A 288 0.21 -10.03 -2.30
C ASN A 288 0.76 -8.91 -1.39
N ASN A 289 0.30 -8.82 -0.14
CA ASN A 289 0.85 -7.88 0.82
C ASN A 289 2.02 -8.51 1.59
N LEU A 290 3.05 -7.72 1.87
CA LEU A 290 4.17 -8.10 2.72
C LEU A 290 4.01 -7.44 4.09
N LEU A 291 3.94 -8.25 5.15
CA LEU A 291 3.69 -7.81 6.53
C LEU A 291 4.87 -8.20 7.43
N VAL A 292 5.65 -7.24 7.92
CA VAL A 292 6.96 -7.51 8.54
C VAL A 292 7.12 -6.87 9.93
N ASN A 293 7.67 -7.60 10.90
CA ASN A 293 7.90 -7.09 12.27
C ASN A 293 6.59 -6.61 12.92
N ILE A 294 5.57 -7.48 12.91
CA ILE A 294 4.24 -7.13 13.41
C ILE A 294 3.78 -8.10 14.49
N LYS A 295 3.11 -7.60 15.53
CA LYS A 295 2.53 -8.49 16.55
C LYS A 295 1.51 -9.48 15.95
N THR A 296 0.55 -9.01 15.14
CA THR A 296 -0.32 -9.87 14.31
C THR A 296 -0.34 -9.40 12.87
N GLY A 297 0.06 -10.23 11.91
CA GLY A 297 0.00 -9.89 10.49
C GLY A 297 -1.43 -9.53 10.07
N ILE A 298 -2.32 -10.51 10.09
CA ILE A 298 -3.71 -10.36 9.65
C ILE A 298 -4.66 -10.73 10.79
N TYR A 299 -5.67 -9.89 11.04
CA TYR A 299 -6.71 -10.17 12.04
C TYR A 299 -8.09 -10.14 11.37
N HIS A 300 -8.75 -11.29 11.36
CA HIS A 300 -10.06 -11.49 10.78
C HIS A 300 -11.13 -11.56 11.87
N TYR A 301 -11.95 -10.52 11.98
CA TYR A 301 -13.06 -10.47 12.94
C TYR A 301 -14.29 -9.79 12.35
N MET A 302 -15.20 -10.58 11.82
CA MET A 302 -16.46 -10.18 11.18
C MET A 302 -17.63 -11.04 11.70
N PRO A 303 -17.99 -10.92 12.98
CA PRO A 303 -18.99 -11.78 13.61
C PRO A 303 -20.41 -11.60 13.05
N ASN A 304 -20.70 -10.48 12.38
CA ASN A 304 -22.01 -10.20 11.78
C ASN A 304 -22.08 -10.55 10.29
N GLY A 305 -21.17 -11.39 9.80
CA GLY A 305 -21.10 -11.81 8.41
C GLY A 305 -20.23 -10.91 7.53
N GLY A 306 -19.99 -11.38 6.31
CA GLY A 306 -19.01 -10.86 5.37
C GLY A 306 -18.08 -11.97 4.88
N SER A 307 -17.24 -11.65 3.91
CA SER A 307 -16.21 -12.58 3.44
C SER A 307 -14.94 -11.84 3.07
N ALA A 308 -13.80 -12.52 3.21
CA ALA A 308 -12.53 -11.99 2.79
C ALA A 308 -11.67 -13.11 2.21
N THR A 309 -11.13 -12.84 1.02
CA THR A 309 -10.13 -13.72 0.39
C THR A 309 -8.75 -13.16 0.67
N TYR A 310 -7.85 -14.03 1.13
CA TYR A 310 -6.46 -13.73 1.43
C TYR A 310 -5.61 -14.55 0.48
N THR A 311 -4.91 -13.90 -0.45
CA THR A 311 -4.14 -14.62 -1.47
C THR A 311 -2.71 -14.10 -1.60
N GLY A 312 -1.70 -14.97 -1.57
CA GLY A 312 -0.31 -14.55 -1.87
C GLY A 312 0.31 -13.60 -0.85
N ASN A 313 -0.30 -13.38 0.32
CA ASN A 313 0.26 -12.52 1.36
C ASN A 313 1.40 -13.24 2.07
N ARG A 314 2.40 -12.47 2.51
CA ARG A 314 3.53 -12.98 3.29
C ARG A 314 3.63 -12.22 4.60
N THR A 315 3.62 -12.95 5.72
CA THR A 315 4.03 -12.40 7.01
C THR A 315 5.46 -12.82 7.31
N ALA A 316 6.28 -11.94 7.89
CA ALA A 316 7.65 -12.23 8.28
C ALA A 316 8.00 -11.59 9.63
N ASN A 317 8.65 -12.36 10.51
CA ASN A 317 8.99 -11.94 11.87
C ASN A 317 7.77 -11.39 12.64
N CYS A 318 6.67 -12.15 12.60
CA CYS A 318 5.43 -11.78 13.29
C CYS A 318 5.18 -12.65 14.52
N GLY A 319 4.46 -12.13 15.52
CA GLY A 319 4.00 -12.96 16.64
C GLY A 319 2.91 -13.93 16.18
N TRP A 320 1.87 -13.39 15.54
CA TRP A 320 0.86 -14.17 14.83
C TRP A 320 0.90 -13.84 13.33
N GLY A 321 0.86 -14.84 12.46
CA GLY A 321 0.72 -14.62 11.01
C GLY A 321 -0.71 -14.17 10.69
N MET A 322 -1.70 -15.00 11.04
CA MET A 322 -3.12 -14.69 10.91
C MET A 322 -3.93 -15.16 12.13
N ASN A 323 -4.88 -14.34 12.56
CA ASN A 323 -5.78 -14.61 13.68
C ASN A 323 -7.25 -14.53 13.22
N ILE A 324 -8.04 -15.60 13.41
CA ILE A 324 -9.38 -15.77 12.85
C ILE A 324 -10.41 -15.99 13.95
N TRP A 325 -11.37 -15.08 14.05
CA TRP A 325 -12.40 -15.07 15.09
C TRP A 325 -13.83 -15.26 14.59
N SER A 326 -14.03 -15.28 13.27
CA SER A 326 -15.35 -15.41 12.64
C SER A 326 -15.25 -16.13 11.31
N ASN A 327 -16.42 -16.54 10.79
CA ASN A 327 -16.58 -17.09 9.45
C ASN A 327 -16.23 -16.10 8.33
N GLY A 328 -16.06 -16.68 7.13
CA GLY A 328 -15.94 -15.93 5.87
C GLY A 328 -14.49 -15.74 5.40
N ALA A 329 -13.52 -16.38 6.06
CA ALA A 329 -12.12 -16.38 5.61
C ALA A 329 -11.88 -17.46 4.54
N VAL A 330 -11.32 -17.03 3.40
CA VAL A 330 -10.79 -17.90 2.34
C VAL A 330 -9.30 -17.60 2.19
N ILE A 331 -8.43 -18.57 2.46
CA ILE A 331 -6.97 -18.40 2.58
C ILE A 331 -6.31 -19.25 1.50
N GLN A 332 -5.56 -18.60 0.60
CA GLN A 332 -4.99 -19.24 -0.58
C GLN A 332 -3.54 -18.81 -0.85
N ASN A 333 -2.63 -19.74 -1.05
CA ASN A 333 -1.23 -19.46 -1.42
C ASN A 333 -0.53 -18.41 -0.53
N ASN A 334 -0.79 -18.36 0.79
CA ASN A 334 -0.13 -17.40 1.68
C ASN A 334 1.09 -18.02 2.38
N VAL A 335 2.05 -17.17 2.76
CA VAL A 335 3.23 -17.57 3.52
C VAL A 335 3.19 -16.94 4.91
N PHE A 336 3.18 -17.75 5.95
CA PHE A 336 3.09 -17.27 7.33
C PHE A 336 4.36 -17.58 8.14
N GLU A 337 5.38 -16.70 8.06
CA GLU A 337 6.57 -16.77 8.91
C GLU A 337 6.31 -15.99 10.21
N ALA A 338 5.82 -16.69 11.23
CA ALA A 338 5.45 -16.12 12.51
C ALA A 338 5.60 -17.15 13.65
N ASP A 339 5.73 -16.68 14.90
CA ASP A 339 5.79 -17.55 16.08
C ASP A 339 4.54 -18.45 16.16
N THR A 340 3.39 -17.91 15.78
CA THR A 340 2.14 -18.64 15.58
C THR A 340 1.58 -18.33 14.18
N PRO A 341 1.75 -19.23 13.19
CA PRO A 341 1.42 -18.94 11.79
C PRO A 341 -0.05 -18.59 11.56
N VAL A 342 -0.98 -19.45 11.97
CA VAL A 342 -2.43 -19.21 11.87
C VAL A 342 -3.10 -19.71 13.14
N TRP A 343 -4.01 -18.91 13.69
CA TRP A 343 -4.83 -19.29 14.84
C TRP A 343 -6.31 -19.08 14.55
N VAL A 344 -7.12 -20.12 14.76
CA VAL A 344 -8.58 -20.09 14.61
C VAL A 344 -9.22 -20.24 15.99
N TRP A 345 -10.05 -19.29 16.39
CA TRP A 345 -10.70 -19.33 17.70
C TRP A 345 -11.93 -20.23 17.70
N ASP A 346 -11.98 -21.16 18.66
CA ASP A 346 -13.08 -22.10 18.88
C ASP A 346 -14.27 -21.47 19.64
N ASN A 347 -14.75 -20.33 19.16
CA ASN A 347 -16.01 -19.77 19.65
C ASN A 347 -17.16 -20.21 18.75
N ALA A 348 -18.40 -20.11 19.24
CA ALA A 348 -19.59 -20.53 18.50
C ALA A 348 -19.78 -19.83 17.12
N ALA A 349 -19.04 -18.75 16.83
CA ALA A 349 -19.14 -17.97 15.61
C ALA A 349 -18.27 -18.48 14.45
N VAL A 350 -17.32 -19.39 14.66
CA VAL A 350 -16.50 -19.99 13.58
C VAL A 350 -16.99 -21.40 13.26
N THR A 351 -17.59 -21.57 12.09
CA THR A 351 -18.09 -22.85 11.54
C THR A 351 -17.46 -23.21 10.20
N SER A 352 -16.82 -22.26 9.48
CA SER A 352 -16.15 -22.53 8.21
C SER A 352 -14.98 -21.57 7.95
N VAL A 353 -13.83 -22.17 7.61
CA VAL A 353 -12.61 -21.50 7.13
C VAL A 353 -12.04 -22.37 6.01
N ASN A 354 -11.79 -21.79 4.84
CA ASN A 354 -11.20 -22.52 3.70
C ASN A 354 -9.72 -22.16 3.61
N ILE A 355 -8.83 -23.15 3.71
CA ILE A 355 -7.39 -22.96 3.59
C ILE A 355 -6.88 -23.95 2.55
N ASP A 356 -6.19 -23.47 1.51
CA ASP A 356 -5.60 -24.35 0.51
C ASP A 356 -4.27 -24.99 0.97
N ALA A 357 -3.89 -26.09 0.32
CA ALA A 357 -2.66 -26.83 0.60
C ALA A 357 -1.37 -26.04 0.26
N ASN A 358 -1.49 -24.97 -0.53
CA ASN A 358 -0.35 -24.14 -0.94
C ASN A 358 -0.06 -23.01 0.05
N SER A 359 -0.91 -22.80 1.05
CA SER A 359 -0.65 -21.88 2.16
C SER A 359 0.25 -22.57 3.18
N TYR A 360 1.49 -22.09 3.33
CA TYR A 360 2.49 -22.74 4.19
C TYR A 360 3.06 -21.80 5.25
N SER A 361 3.54 -22.39 6.34
CA SER A 361 4.32 -21.72 7.37
C SER A 361 5.77 -22.17 7.27
N ASP A 362 6.69 -21.24 6.99
CA ASP A 362 8.11 -21.50 7.21
C ASP A 362 8.45 -21.02 8.62
N PHE A 363 8.88 -21.91 9.52
CA PHE A 363 10.05 -21.71 10.40
C PHE A 363 10.17 -22.71 11.56
N ARG A 364 11.45 -22.96 11.86
CA ARG A 364 12.06 -23.69 12.97
C ARG A 364 11.49 -23.27 14.33
N ASN A 365 10.81 -24.21 14.97
CA ASN A 365 10.42 -24.10 16.36
C ASN A 365 11.66 -24.20 17.28
N ASN A 366 12.03 -23.11 17.96
CA ASN A 366 12.95 -23.13 19.10
C ASN A 366 12.23 -22.93 20.44
N SER A 367 10.90 -23.06 20.48
CA SER A 367 10.06 -22.76 21.65
C SER A 367 9.32 -23.98 22.22
N GLY A 368 9.57 -25.19 21.71
CA GLY A 368 9.05 -26.42 22.33
C GLY A 368 7.53 -26.56 22.29
N TYR A 369 6.82 -25.70 21.56
CA TYR A 369 5.39 -25.87 21.30
C TYR A 369 5.22 -26.92 20.20
N PRO A 370 4.41 -27.97 20.36
CA PRO A 370 4.17 -28.90 19.25
C PRO A 370 3.68 -28.12 18.03
N THR A 371 4.17 -28.48 16.84
CA THR A 371 3.64 -28.06 15.54
C THR A 371 2.23 -28.62 15.39
N LYS A 372 1.31 -28.04 16.14
CA LYS A 372 -0.11 -28.38 16.14
C LYS A 372 -0.82 -27.14 15.63
N TYR A 373 -1.36 -27.24 14.42
CA TYR A 373 -2.45 -26.40 13.95
C TYR A 373 -3.58 -26.56 14.97
N VAL A 374 -3.70 -25.67 15.96
CA VAL A 374 -4.74 -25.80 16.98
C VAL A 374 -6.06 -25.33 16.38
N VAL A 375 -6.75 -26.27 15.73
CA VAL A 375 -8.22 -26.32 15.74
C VAL A 375 -8.58 -27.17 16.96
N PRO A 376 -9.23 -26.63 18.00
CA PRO A 376 -9.95 -27.47 18.94
C PRO A 376 -11.18 -28.04 18.21
N ASP A 377 -11.13 -29.33 17.91
CA ASP A 377 -12.24 -30.29 17.83
C ASP A 377 -13.62 -29.79 17.34
N LYS A 378 -13.70 -29.24 16.11
CA LYS A 378 -14.99 -28.96 15.46
C LYS A 378 -15.11 -29.74 14.14
N ALA A 379 -16.02 -30.71 14.13
CA ALA A 379 -16.37 -31.49 12.95
C ALA A 379 -16.78 -30.58 11.77
N GLY A 380 -16.06 -30.67 10.65
CA GLY A 380 -16.35 -29.94 9.42
C GLY A 380 -15.28 -28.91 8.97
N VAL A 381 -14.22 -28.71 9.75
CA VAL A 381 -12.99 -28.05 9.29
C VAL A 381 -12.05 -29.17 8.85
N GLU A 382 -11.70 -29.24 7.56
CA GLU A 382 -10.71 -30.22 7.10
C GLU A 382 -9.40 -29.97 7.85
N ASP A 383 -8.86 -31.00 8.49
CA ASP A 383 -7.54 -30.96 9.11
C ASP A 383 -6.57 -30.44 8.06
N LEU A 384 -5.90 -29.32 8.36
CA LEU A 384 -4.70 -28.94 7.64
C LEU A 384 -3.76 -30.13 7.73
N HIS A 385 -3.58 -30.82 6.60
CA HIS A 385 -2.61 -31.89 6.53
C HIS A 385 -1.32 -31.36 7.16
N PRO A 386 -0.72 -32.08 8.13
CA PRO A 386 0.66 -31.78 8.47
C PRO A 386 1.38 -31.76 7.13
N VAL A 387 2.05 -30.65 6.82
CA VAL A 387 2.89 -30.63 5.66
C VAL A 387 3.97 -31.66 5.96
N THR A 388 3.78 -32.90 5.49
CA THR A 388 4.72 -34.01 5.63
C THR A 388 5.99 -33.75 4.83
N SER A 389 5.95 -32.71 4.01
CA SER A 389 7.11 -32.01 3.47
C SER A 389 6.95 -30.53 3.79
N CYS A 390 7.42 -30.10 4.95
CA CYS A 390 8.01 -28.78 4.99
C CYS A 390 8.85 -28.63 3.72
N ILE A 391 8.73 -27.51 3.01
CA ILE A 391 9.80 -27.07 2.11
C ILE A 391 10.93 -26.65 3.05
N GLY A 392 11.51 -27.64 3.76
CA GLY A 392 12.90 -27.50 4.16
C GLY A 392 13.64 -27.26 2.86
N PHE A 393 14.71 -26.46 2.92
CA PHE A 393 15.71 -26.52 1.87
C PHE A 393 15.94 -28.00 1.58
N ASP A 394 15.64 -28.43 0.34
CA ASP A 394 16.10 -29.71 -0.14
C ASP A 394 17.59 -29.82 0.24
N ALA A 395 18.05 -31.02 0.58
CA ALA A 395 19.45 -31.24 0.93
C ALA A 395 20.33 -30.41 -0.01
N ALA A 396 21.12 -29.49 0.56
CA ALA A 396 21.72 -28.39 -0.19
C ALA A 396 22.35 -28.88 -1.49
N THR A 397 21.70 -28.61 -2.62
CA THR A 397 22.24 -28.99 -3.91
C THR A 397 23.46 -28.12 -4.15
N THR A 398 24.64 -28.71 -4.02
CA THR A 398 25.89 -27.95 -4.10
C THR A 398 26.19 -27.65 -5.56
N VAL A 399 25.95 -26.42 -6.00
CA VAL A 399 26.42 -25.95 -7.30
C VAL A 399 27.87 -25.52 -7.15
N SER A 400 28.79 -26.35 -7.65
CA SER A 400 30.20 -25.98 -7.68
C SER A 400 30.44 -24.96 -8.79
N LEU A 401 30.98 -23.79 -8.42
CA LEU A 401 31.58 -22.86 -9.37
C LEU A 401 32.89 -23.44 -9.91
N ALA A 402 33.49 -22.78 -10.90
CA ALA A 402 34.80 -23.17 -11.43
C ALA A 402 35.83 -23.35 -10.30
N THR A 403 36.71 -24.35 -10.43
CA THR A 403 37.83 -24.55 -9.50
C THR A 403 38.65 -23.26 -9.41
N ASN A 404 38.93 -22.79 -8.19
CA ASN A 404 39.62 -21.52 -7.89
C ASN A 404 38.80 -20.23 -8.11
N ALA A 405 37.47 -20.30 -8.23
CA ALA A 405 36.63 -19.10 -8.43
C ALA A 405 36.77 -18.02 -7.34
N ALA A 406 36.94 -18.41 -6.07
CA ALA A 406 36.94 -17.51 -4.91
C ALA A 406 35.81 -16.46 -5.00
N PRO A 407 34.53 -16.90 -4.97
CA PRO A 407 33.39 -16.00 -5.11
C PRO A 407 33.37 -14.98 -3.97
N ALA A 408 33.29 -13.70 -4.33
CA ALA A 408 33.26 -12.57 -3.40
C ALA A 408 31.84 -12.06 -3.14
N ASP A 409 30.96 -12.16 -4.14
CA ASP A 409 29.58 -11.65 -4.08
C ASP A 409 28.65 -12.38 -5.08
N LEU A 410 27.34 -12.26 -4.86
CA LEU A 410 26.27 -12.83 -5.69
C LEU A 410 25.08 -11.86 -5.79
N VAL A 411 24.54 -11.71 -7.01
CA VAL A 411 23.25 -11.03 -7.25
C VAL A 411 22.30 -11.93 -8.02
N VAL A 412 21.00 -11.64 -7.92
CA VAL A 412 19.92 -12.35 -8.61
C VAL A 412 19.16 -11.41 -9.55
N GLY A 413 18.58 -11.96 -10.61
CA GLY A 413 17.80 -11.21 -11.60
C GLY A 413 17.31 -12.11 -12.72
N ASP A 414 16.44 -11.60 -13.60
CA ASP A 414 16.15 -12.26 -14.88
C ASP A 414 17.12 -11.71 -15.92
N PHE A 415 18.22 -12.43 -16.16
CA PHE A 415 19.30 -11.99 -17.04
C PHE A 415 19.08 -12.46 -18.48
N ASN A 416 18.24 -13.45 -18.74
CA ASN A 416 17.97 -13.98 -20.07
C ASN A 416 16.58 -13.61 -20.65
N GLY A 417 15.73 -12.95 -19.87
CA GLY A 417 14.41 -12.48 -20.27
C GLY A 417 13.34 -13.57 -20.32
N ASP A 418 13.56 -14.73 -19.69
CA ASP A 418 12.63 -15.86 -19.71
C ASP A 418 11.62 -15.86 -18.54
N GLY A 419 11.69 -14.86 -17.67
CA GLY A 419 10.83 -14.70 -16.50
C GLY A 419 11.23 -15.56 -15.30
N LYS A 420 12.37 -16.26 -15.34
CA LYS A 420 12.88 -17.09 -14.25
C LYS A 420 14.03 -16.39 -13.54
N THR A 421 14.25 -16.76 -12.27
CA THR A 421 15.33 -16.18 -11.48
C THR A 421 16.67 -16.82 -11.85
N ASP A 422 17.56 -15.99 -12.36
CA ASP A 422 18.97 -16.29 -12.61
C ASP A 422 19.84 -15.73 -11.47
N PHE A 423 21.13 -16.08 -11.48
CA PHE A 423 22.11 -15.45 -10.60
C PHE A 423 23.43 -15.14 -11.29
N ALA A 424 24.17 -14.17 -10.77
CA ALA A 424 25.53 -13.84 -11.19
C ALA A 424 26.47 -13.83 -9.98
N THR A 425 27.67 -14.38 -10.14
CA THR A 425 28.72 -14.45 -9.10
C THR A 425 29.94 -13.66 -9.51
N ALA A 426 30.50 -12.87 -8.58
CA ALA A 426 31.78 -12.20 -8.74
C ALA A 426 32.91 -13.14 -8.30
N ASN A 427 33.67 -13.67 -9.24
CA ASN A 427 34.71 -14.65 -8.98
C ASN A 427 36.09 -13.99 -9.01
N SER A 428 36.53 -13.55 -7.83
CA SER A 428 37.79 -12.82 -7.66
C SER A 428 39.02 -13.64 -8.06
N GLY A 429 38.99 -14.96 -7.82
CA GLY A 429 40.10 -15.87 -8.10
C GLY A 429 40.28 -16.18 -9.59
N THR A 430 39.19 -16.14 -10.37
CA THR A 430 39.22 -16.36 -11.82
C THR A 430 39.12 -15.09 -12.65
N ASN A 431 38.96 -13.91 -12.02
CA ASN A 431 38.72 -12.62 -12.70
C ASN A 431 37.52 -12.69 -13.66
N THR A 432 36.42 -13.29 -13.21
CA THR A 432 35.22 -13.45 -14.02
C THR A 432 33.97 -13.10 -13.24
N VAL A 433 32.93 -12.70 -13.97
CA VAL A 433 31.55 -12.78 -13.50
C VAL A 433 30.91 -13.98 -14.17
N GLU A 434 30.39 -14.91 -13.38
CA GLU A 434 29.71 -16.09 -13.88
C GLU A 434 28.19 -15.95 -13.67
N ILE A 435 27.45 -15.87 -14.76
CA ILE A 435 25.99 -15.80 -14.81
C ILE A 435 25.43 -17.19 -15.07
N ARG A 436 24.41 -17.57 -14.33
CA ARG A 436 23.80 -18.89 -14.31
C ARG A 436 22.29 -18.75 -14.49
N PHE A 437 21.76 -19.26 -15.59
CA PHE A 437 20.35 -19.08 -15.94
C PHE A 437 19.47 -20.12 -15.25
N GLY A 438 18.52 -19.68 -14.44
CA GLY A 438 17.66 -20.53 -13.64
C GLY A 438 16.63 -21.28 -14.48
N SER A 439 16.21 -22.44 -13.98
CA SER A 439 15.15 -23.24 -14.59
C SER A 439 13.74 -22.86 -14.08
N GLY A 440 13.64 -21.96 -13.09
CA GLY A 440 12.40 -21.58 -12.41
C GLY A 440 12.10 -22.39 -11.14
N GLY A 441 13.08 -23.16 -10.64
CA GLY A 441 13.00 -23.94 -9.39
C GLY A 441 14.28 -23.84 -8.57
N THR A 442 14.46 -24.72 -7.58
CA THR A 442 15.64 -24.77 -6.69
C THR A 442 16.85 -25.48 -7.30
N ASP A 443 16.69 -26.12 -8.46
CA ASP A 443 17.73 -26.87 -9.14
C ASP A 443 18.53 -26.00 -10.13
N PHE A 444 19.76 -25.71 -9.73
CA PHE A 444 20.76 -24.99 -10.51
C PHE A 444 21.90 -25.91 -11.00
N THR A 445 21.72 -27.24 -11.00
CA THR A 445 22.78 -28.21 -11.35
C THR A 445 22.93 -28.46 -12.84
N THR A 446 21.86 -28.28 -13.62
CA THR A 446 21.83 -28.56 -15.07
C THR A 446 21.86 -27.31 -15.94
N ILE A 447 22.16 -26.16 -15.35
CA ILE A 447 21.95 -24.87 -16.01
C ILE A 447 23.14 -24.44 -16.87
N THR A 448 22.82 -23.86 -18.03
CA THR A 448 23.78 -23.20 -18.89
C THR A 448 24.09 -21.82 -18.29
N GLY A 449 25.37 -21.46 -18.25
CA GLY A 449 25.81 -20.15 -17.79
C GLY A 449 26.70 -19.44 -18.80
N LYS A 450 26.96 -18.17 -18.58
CA LYS A 450 27.99 -17.41 -19.29
C LYS A 450 29.00 -16.88 -18.31
N SER A 451 30.27 -16.97 -18.70
CA SER A 451 31.37 -16.35 -17.98
C SER A 451 31.84 -15.11 -18.74
N VAL A 452 31.90 -13.99 -18.05
CA VAL A 452 32.38 -12.72 -18.59
C VAL A 452 33.67 -12.37 -17.88
N ALA A 453 34.75 -12.17 -18.64
CA ALA A 453 36.02 -11.75 -18.06
C ALA A 453 35.92 -10.30 -17.56
N VAL A 454 36.24 -10.12 -16.27
CA VAL A 454 36.35 -8.81 -15.63
C VAL A 454 37.70 -8.75 -14.93
N ALA A 455 38.67 -8.13 -15.59
CA ALA A 455 40.00 -7.91 -15.02
C ALA A 455 39.89 -7.10 -13.72
N GLY A 456 40.81 -7.33 -12.77
CA GLY A 456 40.91 -6.53 -11.55
C GLY A 456 40.34 -7.17 -10.29
N GLY A 457 39.97 -8.45 -10.31
CA GLY A 457 39.45 -9.17 -9.15
C GLY A 457 38.07 -8.65 -8.73
N PRO A 458 36.98 -9.10 -9.36
CA PRO A 458 35.63 -8.62 -9.04
C PRO A 458 35.29 -8.94 -7.58
N LEU A 459 34.80 -7.93 -6.86
CA LEU A 459 34.51 -7.97 -5.42
C LEU A 459 33.04 -7.78 -5.09
N ALA A 460 32.31 -6.97 -5.84
CA ALA A 460 30.89 -6.71 -5.60
C ALA A 460 30.12 -6.50 -6.91
N LEU A 461 28.84 -6.86 -6.88
CA LEU A 461 27.93 -6.75 -8.01
C LEU A 461 26.72 -5.86 -7.65
N ALA A 462 26.20 -5.15 -8.63
CA ALA A 462 24.90 -4.50 -8.57
C ALA A 462 24.14 -4.69 -9.89
N THR A 463 22.83 -4.85 -9.81
CA THR A 463 21.94 -4.95 -10.98
C THR A 463 21.25 -3.62 -11.25
N GLY A 464 20.97 -3.32 -12.52
CA GLY A 464 20.25 -2.11 -12.91
C GLY A 464 20.16 -1.91 -14.42
N GLU A 465 19.46 -0.87 -14.86
CA GLU A 465 19.50 -0.42 -16.25
C GLU A 465 20.59 0.65 -16.38
N PHE A 466 21.76 0.28 -16.91
CA PHE A 466 22.94 1.17 -16.99
C PHE A 466 23.28 1.57 -18.43
N SER A 467 22.77 0.84 -19.42
CA SER A 467 23.17 0.97 -20.83
C SER A 467 22.05 1.44 -21.77
N GLY A 468 20.80 1.50 -21.28
CA GLY A 468 19.61 1.76 -22.10
C GLY A 468 19.24 0.58 -22.99
N SER A 469 19.70 -0.62 -22.62
CA SER A 469 19.40 -1.86 -23.33
C SER A 469 18.06 -2.43 -22.85
N ALA A 470 17.60 -3.52 -23.45
CA ALA A 470 16.33 -4.14 -23.06
C ALA A 470 16.48 -5.15 -21.90
N GLY A 471 17.69 -5.35 -21.37
CA GLY A 471 18.01 -6.36 -20.38
C GLY A 471 18.62 -5.80 -19.09
N LEU A 472 18.51 -6.57 -18.01
CA LEU A 472 19.09 -6.20 -16.72
C LEU A 472 20.63 -6.25 -16.80
N ASP A 473 21.29 -5.10 -16.63
CA ASP A 473 22.74 -4.94 -16.67
C ASP A 473 23.39 -5.27 -15.31
N LEU A 474 24.72 -5.44 -15.31
CA LEU A 474 25.53 -5.63 -14.10
C LEU A 474 26.59 -4.53 -13.98
N ALA A 475 26.68 -3.88 -12.82
CA ALA A 475 27.84 -3.09 -12.41
C ALA A 475 28.75 -3.95 -11.52
N VAL A 476 30.05 -3.96 -11.82
CA VAL A 476 31.04 -4.82 -11.19
C VAL A 476 32.15 -3.99 -10.56
N LEU A 477 32.19 -3.90 -9.24
CA LEU A 477 33.28 -3.28 -8.51
C LEU A 477 34.45 -4.26 -8.39
N CYS A 478 35.64 -3.83 -8.78
CA CYS A 478 36.86 -4.63 -8.77
C CYS A 478 37.86 -4.15 -7.71
N GLY A 479 38.74 -5.05 -7.27
CA GLY A 479 39.78 -4.77 -6.28
C GLY A 479 40.86 -3.79 -6.75
N ASP A 480 40.93 -3.52 -8.05
CA ASP A 480 41.74 -2.45 -8.64
C ASP A 480 41.11 -1.05 -8.50
N GLY A 481 39.91 -0.94 -7.90
CA GLY A 481 39.18 0.30 -7.67
C GLY A 481 38.29 0.73 -8.85
N ASN A 482 38.23 -0.04 -9.93
CA ASN A 482 37.38 0.25 -11.08
C ASN A 482 35.98 -0.34 -10.92
N VAL A 483 35.00 0.31 -11.55
CA VAL A 483 33.66 -0.25 -11.77
C VAL A 483 33.48 -0.50 -13.25
N TYR A 484 33.19 -1.75 -13.62
CA TYR A 484 32.88 -2.13 -14.99
C TYR A 484 31.38 -2.36 -15.16
N ILE A 485 30.80 -1.83 -16.24
CA ILE A 485 29.42 -2.11 -16.61
C ILE A 485 29.41 -3.25 -17.64
N LEU A 486 28.68 -4.31 -17.34
CA LEU A 486 28.36 -5.40 -18.25
C LEU A 486 26.93 -5.17 -18.75
N SER A 487 26.81 -4.70 -19.99
CA SER A 487 25.54 -4.42 -20.64
C SER A 487 24.90 -5.71 -21.16
N ASN A 488 23.62 -5.91 -20.90
CA ASN A 488 22.89 -7.12 -21.23
C ASN A 488 21.88 -6.86 -22.36
N ASN A 489 22.00 -7.57 -23.47
CA ASN A 489 21.07 -7.40 -24.58
C ASN A 489 19.65 -8.00 -24.36
N GLY A 490 19.32 -8.45 -23.14
CA GLY A 490 18.04 -9.05 -22.77
C GLY A 490 17.90 -10.53 -23.11
N SER A 491 18.96 -11.16 -23.66
CA SER A 491 19.03 -12.62 -23.93
C SER A 491 20.14 -13.30 -23.13
N GLY A 492 20.60 -12.66 -22.05
CA GLY A 492 21.70 -13.12 -21.23
C GLY A 492 23.04 -13.00 -21.94
N THR A 493 23.18 -12.13 -22.95
CA THR A 493 24.47 -11.83 -23.57
C THR A 493 25.00 -10.53 -23.04
N PHE A 494 26.08 -10.64 -22.27
CA PHE A 494 26.74 -9.51 -21.63
C PHE A 494 27.95 -9.05 -22.45
N THR A 495 28.01 -7.75 -22.72
CA THR A 495 29.17 -7.09 -23.30
C THR A 495 29.74 -6.11 -22.28
N LYS A 496 31.06 -6.11 -22.13
CA LYS A 496 31.73 -5.10 -21.32
C LYS A 496 31.58 -3.75 -22.00
N GLY A 497 30.96 -2.78 -21.34
CA GLY A 497 30.93 -1.40 -21.79
C GLY A 497 32.35 -0.85 -21.89
N THR A 498 32.73 -0.29 -23.03
CA THR A 498 33.95 0.50 -23.15
C THR A 498 33.65 1.89 -22.60
N GLY A 499 34.17 2.16 -21.39
CA GLY A 499 34.20 3.48 -20.79
C GLY A 499 35.45 4.22 -21.19
#